data_AF-V7EXR8-F1
#
_entry.id   AF-V7EXR8-F1
#
_cell.length_a   1.000
_cell.length_b   1.000
_cell.length_c   1.000
_cell.angle_alpha   90.00
_cell.angle_beta   90.00
_cell.angle_gamma   90.00
#
_symmetry.space_group_name_H-M   'P 1'
#
loop_
_entity.id
_entity.type
_entity.pdbx_description
1 polymer ?
#
loop_
_entity_poly.entity_id
_entity_poly.type
_entity_poly.pdbx_seq_one_letter_code
_entity_poly.pdbx_strand_id
1 'polypeptide(L)'
;MSRGGGRFRQASEKTFASARRFRKDQMFLRLLADDRQRTGRGSAQHYPLSLAGTSHEAWEKRMELVTHKKFKNGRLMPWGKGKVVSGAKGTVYLCGNTATSADYDPAGKKGGGFAGDAAAQWREVLGNIKSDLEELGSGLDHLIRLTFFVKGPFPDGGVLSSPNFRLDVLDAFFAEHCPKHCSDNNPPPSEVIGVAALAQADIVIEIVAVAALPD
;
A
#
# COMPACT_ATOMS: atom_id res chain seq x y z
N MET A 1 50.19 26.94 29.24
CA MET A 1 50.92 25.66 29.27
C MET A 1 49.98 24.54 28.84
N SER A 2 50.46 23.64 27.95
CA SER A 2 49.84 22.42 27.35
C SER A 2 48.53 22.58 26.55
N ARG A 3 48.52 22.39 25.21
CA ARG A 3 48.63 21.16 24.38
C ARG A 3 47.55 20.13 24.78
N GLY A 4 46.69 19.54 23.93
CA GLY A 4 46.63 19.33 22.49
C GLY A 4 46.02 17.93 22.27
N GLY A 5 45.22 17.70 21.21
CA GLY A 5 44.85 16.34 20.76
C GLY A 5 43.37 16.13 20.48
N GLY A 6 43.04 15.69 19.26
CA GLY A 6 41.67 15.30 18.90
C GLY A 6 41.31 15.23 17.41
N ARG A 7 42.26 15.40 16.47
CA ARG A 7 42.06 15.07 15.04
C ARG A 7 42.41 13.60 14.78
N PHE A 8 41.53 12.66 15.13
CA PHE A 8 41.62 11.27 14.67
C PHE A 8 40.26 10.58 14.82
N ARG A 9 39.28 10.89 13.95
CA ARG A 9 38.04 10.08 13.84
C ARG A 9 37.24 10.27 12.54
N GLN A 10 37.87 10.71 11.44
CA GLN A 10 37.20 10.86 10.14
C GLN A 10 37.86 10.09 8.97
N ALA A 11 38.89 9.28 9.25
CA ALA A 11 39.63 8.56 8.21
C ALA A 11 39.32 7.06 8.08
N SER A 12 38.44 6.47 8.92
CA SER A 12 38.16 5.02 8.90
C SER A 12 36.89 4.61 8.15
N GLU A 13 35.96 5.52 7.87
CA GLU A 13 34.69 5.16 7.21
C GLU A 13 34.75 5.21 5.68
N LYS A 14 35.60 6.06 5.10
CA LYS A 14 35.76 6.16 3.64
C LYS A 14 36.47 4.95 3.02
N THR A 15 37.31 4.26 3.79
CA THR A 15 38.08 3.08 3.34
C THR A 15 37.22 1.81 3.31
N PHE A 16 36.21 1.69 4.18
CA PHE A 16 35.32 0.53 4.24
C PHE A 16 34.23 0.53 3.15
N ALA A 17 33.80 1.70 2.68
CA ALA A 17 32.82 1.82 1.59
C ALA A 17 33.42 1.45 0.22
N SER A 18 34.70 1.73 -0.01
CA SER A 18 35.39 1.40 -1.27
C SER A 18 35.67 -0.12 -1.40
N ALA A 19 36.02 -0.80 -0.29
CA ALA A 19 36.31 -2.23 -0.28
C ALA A 19 35.07 -3.16 -0.43
N ARG A 20 33.85 -2.65 -0.21
CA ARG A 20 32.60 -3.41 -0.47
C ARG A 20 32.14 -3.28 -1.93
N ARG A 21 32.49 -2.19 -2.61
CA ARG A 21 32.17 -1.99 -4.03
C ARG A 21 33.10 -2.82 -4.93
N PHE A 22 34.38 -2.94 -4.57
CA PHE A 22 35.36 -3.75 -5.31
C PHE A 22 35.12 -5.28 -5.26
N ARG A 23 34.40 -5.79 -4.25
CA ARG A 23 34.10 -7.24 -4.12
C ARG A 23 32.86 -7.70 -4.90
N LYS A 24 31.95 -6.80 -5.31
CA LYS A 24 30.77 -7.18 -6.11
C LYS A 24 31.10 -7.29 -7.61
N ASP A 25 32.00 -6.45 -8.10
CA ASP A 25 32.34 -6.43 -9.54
C ASP A 25 33.25 -7.61 -9.96
N GLN A 26 34.05 -8.16 -9.05
CA GLN A 26 34.85 -9.38 -9.32
C GLN A 26 34.04 -10.68 -9.25
N MET A 27 32.87 -10.69 -8.59
CA MET A 27 32.03 -11.89 -8.52
C MET A 27 31.14 -12.03 -9.76
N PHE A 28 30.76 -10.92 -10.39
CA PHE A 28 29.94 -10.90 -11.60
C PHE A 28 30.72 -11.28 -12.86
N LEU A 29 32.03 -11.00 -12.90
CA LEU A 29 32.91 -11.41 -14.00
C LEU A 29 33.38 -12.88 -13.91
N ARG A 30 33.18 -13.56 -12.77
CA ARG A 30 33.52 -14.99 -12.63
C ARG A 30 32.36 -15.93 -13.04
N LEU A 31 31.11 -15.49 -12.93
CA LEU A 31 29.94 -16.26 -13.36
C LEU A 31 29.67 -16.20 -14.87
N LEU A 32 30.22 -15.20 -15.59
CA LEU A 32 30.13 -15.11 -17.06
C LEU A 32 31.30 -15.77 -17.80
N ALA A 33 32.33 -16.21 -17.07
CA ALA A 33 33.49 -16.89 -17.65
C ALA A 33 33.41 -18.42 -17.57
N ASP A 34 32.59 -18.97 -16.66
CA ASP A 34 32.45 -20.42 -16.45
C ASP A 34 31.48 -21.10 -17.43
N ASP A 35 30.67 -20.33 -18.15
CA ASP A 35 29.73 -20.86 -19.15
C ASP A 35 30.35 -20.97 -20.57
N ARG A 36 31.62 -20.57 -20.73
CA ARG A 36 32.34 -20.61 -22.03
C ARG A 36 33.35 -21.75 -22.18
N GLN A 37 33.44 -22.70 -21.24
CA GLN A 37 34.40 -23.82 -21.36
C GLN A 37 33.80 -25.23 -21.32
N ARG A 38 32.47 -25.37 -21.50
CA ARG A 38 31.84 -26.68 -21.70
C ARG A 38 30.93 -26.66 -22.93
N THR A 39 31.51 -26.85 -24.10
CA THR A 39 30.96 -27.69 -25.21
C THR A 39 31.85 -27.51 -26.44
N GLY A 40 32.77 -28.46 -26.62
CA GLY A 40 33.44 -28.66 -27.90
C GLY A 40 32.70 -29.71 -28.72
N ARG A 41 32.62 -29.47 -30.03
CA ARG A 41 32.25 -30.36 -31.15
C ARG A 41 30.75 -30.68 -31.33
N GLY A 42 30.17 -30.10 -32.38
CA GLY A 42 28.89 -30.52 -32.95
C GLY A 42 28.59 -29.74 -34.23
N SER A 43 28.35 -30.47 -35.30
CA SER A 43 28.10 -30.05 -36.69
C SER A 43 27.02 -28.98 -36.90
N ALA A 44 27.22 -28.17 -37.94
CA ALA A 44 26.21 -27.29 -38.51
C ALA A 44 24.95 -28.07 -38.92
N GLN A 45 23.82 -27.76 -38.28
CA GLN A 45 22.49 -28.07 -38.77
C GLN A 45 21.62 -26.82 -38.66
N HIS A 46 20.96 -26.50 -39.76
CA HIS A 46 19.94 -25.47 -39.87
C HIS A 46 18.81 -25.73 -38.85
N TYR A 47 18.51 -24.75 -38.01
CA TYR A 47 17.26 -24.69 -37.24
C TYR A 47 16.37 -23.58 -37.82
N PRO A 48 15.07 -23.85 -38.08
CA PRO A 48 14.15 -22.81 -38.52
C PRO A 48 13.80 -21.86 -37.36
N LEU A 49 13.80 -20.56 -37.67
CA LEU A 49 13.28 -19.48 -36.85
C LEU A 49 11.74 -19.61 -36.73
N SER A 50 11.23 -20.15 -35.61
CA SER A 50 9.86 -19.85 -35.14
C SER A 50 9.59 -20.32 -33.71
N LEU A 51 10.06 -19.59 -32.70
CA LEU A 51 9.45 -19.57 -31.35
C LEU A 51 9.67 -18.18 -30.72
N ALA A 52 9.21 -17.13 -31.41
CA ALA A 52 9.09 -15.79 -30.84
C ALA A 52 7.63 -15.57 -30.46
N GLY A 53 7.23 -16.16 -29.34
CA GLY A 53 5.89 -16.04 -28.79
C GLY A 53 5.71 -17.09 -27.72
N THR A 54 6.03 -16.73 -26.47
CA THR A 54 5.66 -17.38 -25.17
C THR A 54 6.65 -17.07 -24.05
N SER A 55 7.18 -15.84 -23.98
CA SER A 55 7.90 -15.41 -22.77
C SER A 55 7.37 -14.09 -22.24
N HIS A 56 7.14 -13.08 -23.07
CA HIS A 56 6.66 -11.78 -22.59
C HIS A 56 5.23 -11.84 -21.98
N GLU A 57 4.30 -12.60 -22.58
CA GLU A 57 2.95 -12.81 -22.04
C GLU A 57 2.92 -13.66 -20.76
N ALA A 58 3.96 -14.47 -20.51
CA ALA A 58 4.04 -15.30 -19.30
C ALA A 58 4.48 -14.50 -18.05
N TRP A 59 5.08 -13.32 -18.22
CA TRP A 59 5.58 -12.48 -17.12
C TRP A 59 4.61 -11.38 -16.68
N GLU A 60 3.51 -11.15 -17.40
CA GLU A 60 2.51 -10.11 -17.07
C GLU A 60 1.44 -10.58 -16.06
N LYS A 61 1.35 -11.88 -15.74
CA LYS A 61 0.44 -12.39 -14.70
C LYS A 61 1.14 -12.62 -13.38
N ARG A 62 1.70 -11.55 -12.83
CA ARG A 62 2.38 -11.64 -11.55
C ARG A 62 1.42 -11.60 -10.36
N MET A 63 0.45 -10.70 -10.38
CA MET A 63 -0.56 -10.62 -9.33
C MET A 63 -1.95 -10.38 -9.91
N GLU A 64 -2.95 -11.11 -9.42
CA GLU A 64 -4.35 -10.99 -9.81
C GLU A 64 -5.23 -10.68 -8.59
N LEU A 65 -6.11 -9.68 -8.72
CA LEU A 65 -7.08 -9.29 -7.69
C LEU A 65 -8.50 -9.38 -8.26
N VAL A 66 -9.29 -10.32 -7.75
CA VAL A 66 -10.69 -10.49 -8.13
C VAL A 66 -11.59 -10.05 -6.98
N THR A 67 -12.22 -8.88 -7.12
CA THR A 67 -13.32 -8.50 -6.22
C THR A 67 -14.60 -9.18 -6.67
N HIS A 68 -15.25 -9.92 -5.77
CA HIS A 68 -16.59 -10.43 -6.01
C HIS A 68 -17.61 -9.39 -5.56
N LYS A 69 -18.43 -8.87 -6.49
CA LYS A 69 -19.49 -7.91 -6.18
C LYS A 69 -20.54 -8.52 -5.24
N LYS A 70 -21.08 -7.71 -4.33
CA LYS A 70 -22.19 -8.11 -3.46
C LYS A 70 -23.50 -7.59 -4.03
N PHE A 71 -24.45 -8.50 -4.20
CA PHE A 71 -25.83 -8.16 -4.54
C PHE A 71 -26.77 -8.56 -3.39
N LYS A 72 -27.81 -7.75 -3.15
CA LYS A 72 -28.95 -8.09 -2.29
C LYS A 72 -30.23 -7.82 -3.08
N ASN A 73 -31.07 -8.84 -3.28
CA ASN A 73 -32.30 -8.75 -4.06
C ASN A 73 -32.10 -8.06 -5.44
N GLY A 74 -31.04 -8.42 -6.16
CA GLY A 74 -30.70 -7.84 -7.47
C GLY A 74 -30.00 -6.46 -7.43
N ARG A 75 -29.98 -5.78 -6.28
CA ARG A 75 -29.30 -4.49 -6.11
C ARG A 75 -27.81 -4.68 -5.81
N LEU A 76 -26.94 -4.01 -6.58
CA LEU A 76 -25.52 -3.89 -6.26
C LEU A 76 -25.35 -3.11 -4.95
N MET A 77 -24.57 -3.65 -4.03
CA MET A 77 -24.24 -2.97 -2.78
C MET A 77 -22.98 -2.12 -2.95
N PRO A 78 -22.87 -0.98 -2.23
CA PRO A 78 -21.69 -0.12 -2.29
C PRO A 78 -20.43 -0.71 -1.61
N TRP A 79 -20.40 -2.03 -1.43
CA TRP A 79 -19.27 -2.79 -0.86
C TRP A 79 -19.14 -4.16 -1.54
N GLY A 80 -17.91 -4.65 -1.62
CA GLY A 80 -17.62 -5.98 -2.16
C GLY A 80 -18.10 -7.12 -1.24
N LYS A 81 -18.34 -8.31 -1.81
CA LYS A 81 -18.60 -9.56 -1.06
C LYS A 81 -17.32 -10.10 -0.45
N GLY A 82 -16.22 -10.01 -1.20
CA GLY A 82 -14.91 -10.55 -0.85
C GLY A 82 -13.92 -10.29 -1.98
N LYS A 83 -12.64 -10.45 -1.69
CA LYS A 83 -11.56 -10.28 -2.66
C LYS A 83 -10.62 -11.48 -2.61
N VAL A 84 -10.38 -12.06 -3.77
CA VAL A 84 -9.40 -13.13 -3.97
C VAL A 84 -8.13 -12.50 -4.53
N VAL A 85 -7.00 -12.83 -3.92
CA VAL A 85 -5.68 -12.35 -4.33
C VAL A 85 -4.80 -13.56 -4.65
N SER A 86 -4.21 -13.56 -5.85
CA SER A 86 -3.30 -14.59 -6.32
C SER A 86 -2.00 -13.94 -6.76
N GLY A 87 -0.86 -14.58 -6.47
CA GLY A 87 0.46 -14.13 -6.94
C GLY A 87 1.00 -12.84 -6.27
N ALA A 88 0.40 -12.38 -5.17
CA ALA A 88 0.98 -11.25 -4.43
C ALA A 88 2.30 -11.64 -3.73
N LYS A 89 3.28 -10.73 -3.68
CA LYS A 89 4.52 -10.90 -2.90
C LYS A 89 4.28 -10.91 -1.40
N GLY A 90 3.19 -10.32 -0.98
CA GLY A 90 2.83 -10.16 0.41
C GLY A 90 1.59 -9.31 0.56
N THR A 91 1.38 -8.86 1.79
CA THR A 91 0.23 -8.04 2.16
C THR A 91 0.73 -6.88 3.01
N VAL A 92 0.25 -5.68 2.69
CA VAL A 92 0.43 -4.47 3.48
C VAL A 92 -0.76 -4.34 4.42
N TYR A 93 -0.48 -4.26 5.72
CA TYR A 93 -1.45 -3.97 6.76
C TYR A 93 -1.13 -2.58 7.30
N LEU A 94 -1.95 -1.60 6.94
CA LEU A 94 -1.85 -0.27 7.54
C LEU A 94 -2.48 -0.29 8.92
N CYS A 95 -1.89 0.46 9.86
CA CYS A 95 -2.57 0.78 11.10
C CYS A 95 -3.80 1.67 10.85
N GLY A 96 -4.60 1.87 11.90
CA GLY A 96 -5.70 2.82 11.86
C GLY A 96 -5.23 4.20 11.47
N ASN A 97 -5.71 4.68 10.32
CA ASN A 97 -5.43 6.02 9.84
C ASN A 97 -6.49 6.98 10.35
N THR A 98 -6.03 8.09 10.91
CA THR A 98 -6.85 9.20 11.41
C THR A 98 -6.32 10.51 10.82
N ALA A 99 -7.14 11.55 10.81
CA ALA A 99 -6.79 12.85 10.25
C ALA A 99 -5.99 13.70 11.22
N THR A 100 -4.96 13.13 11.83
CA THR A 100 -4.10 13.80 12.81
C THR A 100 -3.17 14.79 12.12
N SER A 101 -3.12 16.02 12.64
CA SER A 101 -2.17 17.03 12.19
C SER A 101 -0.72 16.66 12.53
N ALA A 102 0.23 17.36 11.91
CA ALA A 102 1.66 17.11 12.10
C ALA A 102 2.15 17.31 13.56
N ASP A 103 1.44 18.10 14.36
CA ASP A 103 1.73 18.37 15.77
C ASP A 103 0.94 17.47 16.74
N TYR A 104 0.31 16.40 16.23
CA TYR A 104 -0.40 15.42 17.04
C TYR A 104 0.48 14.80 18.13
N ASP A 105 0.01 14.89 19.38
CA ASP A 105 0.61 14.23 20.54
C ASP A 105 -0.30 13.06 21.01
N PRO A 106 0.10 11.80 20.81
CA PRO A 106 -0.67 10.63 21.24
C PRO A 106 -0.76 10.50 22.77
N ALA A 107 0.14 11.12 23.53
CA ALA A 107 0.08 11.16 24.99
C ALA A 107 -0.73 12.38 25.50
N GLY A 108 -1.01 13.32 24.61
CA GLY A 108 -1.80 14.51 24.87
C GLY A 108 -3.24 14.15 25.21
N LYS A 109 -3.76 14.70 26.31
CA LYS A 109 -5.19 14.60 26.67
C LYS A 109 -6.04 15.71 26.05
N LYS A 110 -5.41 16.66 25.35
CA LYS A 110 -6.09 17.78 24.72
C LYS A 110 -6.43 17.41 23.28
N GLY A 111 -7.68 17.64 22.90
CA GLY A 111 -8.08 17.69 21.49
C GLY A 111 -7.44 18.88 20.77
N GLY A 112 -7.58 18.92 19.45
CA GLY A 112 -7.11 20.05 18.63
C GLY A 112 -6.01 19.78 17.60
N GLY A 113 -5.70 18.52 17.29
CA GLY A 113 -4.74 18.16 16.23
C GLY A 113 -5.38 17.41 15.08
N PHE A 114 -6.49 17.89 14.52
CA PHE A 114 -7.25 17.15 13.50
C PHE A 114 -7.84 18.04 12.40
N ALA A 115 -7.98 17.45 11.21
CA ALA A 115 -8.62 18.11 10.07
C ALA A 115 -10.08 18.45 10.38
N GLY A 116 -10.50 19.67 10.01
CA GLY A 116 -11.77 20.32 10.37
C GLY A 116 -13.00 19.42 10.60
N ASP A 117 -13.91 19.38 9.63
CA ASP A 117 -15.16 18.62 9.75
C ASP A 117 -14.98 17.15 9.35
N ALA A 118 -16.05 16.35 9.49
CA ALA A 118 -16.02 14.93 9.10
C ALA A 118 -15.59 14.74 7.63
N ALA A 119 -15.97 15.64 6.72
CA ALA A 119 -15.59 15.54 5.31
C ALA A 119 -14.07 15.73 5.15
N ALA A 120 -13.51 16.74 5.82
CA ALA A 120 -12.08 17.00 5.84
C ALA A 120 -11.30 15.82 6.41
N GLN A 121 -11.77 15.25 7.53
CA GLN A 121 -11.12 14.07 8.12
C GLN A 121 -11.12 12.87 7.18
N TRP A 122 -12.24 12.57 6.52
CA TRP A 122 -12.29 11.49 5.54
C TRP A 122 -11.31 11.70 4.38
N ARG A 123 -11.22 12.92 3.83
CA ARG A 123 -10.26 13.22 2.74
C ARG A 123 -8.83 13.03 3.18
N GLU A 124 -8.48 13.53 4.37
CA GLU A 124 -7.13 13.42 4.90
C GLU A 124 -6.75 11.96 5.20
N VAL A 125 -7.64 11.20 5.84
CA VAL A 125 -7.43 9.77 6.10
C VAL A 125 -7.22 8.98 4.80
N LEU A 126 -8.04 9.23 3.77
CA LEU A 126 -7.91 8.57 2.47
C LEU A 126 -6.63 8.97 1.74
N GLY A 127 -6.24 10.24 1.83
CA GLY A 127 -4.95 10.74 1.33
C GLY A 127 -3.77 10.05 2.01
N ASN A 128 -3.80 9.93 3.34
CA ASN A 128 -2.77 9.23 4.12
C ASN A 128 -2.69 7.75 3.74
N ILE A 129 -3.83 7.05 3.65
CA ILE A 129 -3.87 5.64 3.20
C ILE A 129 -3.23 5.49 1.82
N LYS A 130 -3.58 6.37 0.87
CA LYS A 130 -2.97 6.34 -0.46
C LYS A 130 -1.45 6.51 -0.37
N SER A 131 -0.99 7.54 0.35
CA SER A 131 0.44 7.84 0.51
C SER A 131 1.20 6.71 1.17
N ASP A 132 0.69 6.17 2.28
CA ASP A 132 1.32 5.08 3.04
C ASP A 132 1.41 3.79 2.22
N LEU A 133 0.34 3.46 1.46
CA LEU A 133 0.38 2.31 0.55
C LEU A 133 1.47 2.48 -0.51
N GLU A 134 1.57 3.67 -1.12
CA GLU A 134 2.57 3.98 -2.13
C GLU A 134 4.00 3.91 -1.57
N GLU A 135 4.23 4.44 -0.36
CA GLU A 135 5.53 4.36 0.32
C GLU A 135 5.94 2.90 0.62
N LEU A 136 4.98 2.05 0.96
CA LEU A 136 5.21 0.63 1.22
C LEU A 136 5.23 -0.24 -0.05
N GLY A 137 5.20 0.37 -1.25
CA GLY A 137 5.30 -0.32 -2.53
C GLY A 137 4.01 -0.97 -3.03
N SER A 138 2.86 -0.59 -2.45
CA SER A 138 1.51 -0.98 -2.88
C SER A 138 0.77 0.22 -3.50
N GLY A 139 -0.56 0.17 -3.56
CA GLY A 139 -1.40 1.23 -4.09
C GLY A 139 -2.88 1.01 -3.83
N LEU A 140 -3.70 2.04 -4.05
CA LEU A 140 -5.16 1.96 -3.88
C LEU A 140 -5.79 0.87 -4.75
N ASP A 141 -5.21 0.64 -5.92
CA ASP A 141 -5.66 -0.35 -6.87
C ASP A 141 -5.40 -1.80 -6.39
N HIS A 142 -4.55 -1.95 -5.39
CA HIS A 142 -4.24 -3.21 -4.70
C HIS A 142 -5.02 -3.40 -3.40
N LEU A 143 -5.96 -2.51 -3.06
CA LEU A 143 -6.79 -2.64 -1.85
C LEU A 143 -7.51 -3.99 -1.81
N ILE A 144 -7.31 -4.70 -0.69
CA ILE A 144 -7.96 -5.96 -0.35
C ILE A 144 -9.23 -5.70 0.44
N ARG A 145 -9.16 -4.78 1.41
CA ARG A 145 -10.23 -4.54 2.38
C ARG A 145 -10.09 -3.17 3.04
N LEU A 146 -11.24 -2.58 3.38
CA LEU A 146 -11.34 -1.40 4.25
C LEU A 146 -12.23 -1.68 5.45
N THR A 147 -11.84 -1.22 6.63
CA THR A 147 -12.72 -1.19 7.81
C THR A 147 -12.85 0.25 8.28
N PHE A 148 -14.08 0.74 8.36
CA PHE A 148 -14.42 2.10 8.77
C PHE A 148 -14.97 2.09 10.19
N PHE A 149 -14.28 2.78 11.10
CA PHE A 149 -14.77 3.04 12.46
C PHE A 149 -15.29 4.47 12.55
N VAL A 150 -16.62 4.61 12.53
CA VAL A 150 -17.28 5.91 12.56
C VAL A 150 -17.74 6.20 13.97
N LYS A 151 -17.27 7.30 14.55
CA LYS A 151 -17.75 7.76 15.85
C LYS A 151 -19.14 8.38 15.70
N GLY A 152 -19.99 8.16 16.71
CA GLY A 152 -21.30 8.80 16.79
C GLY A 152 -21.26 10.35 16.73
N PRO A 153 -22.42 11.01 16.63
CA PRO A 153 -23.72 10.49 17.05
C PRO A 153 -24.39 9.54 16.02
N PHE A 154 -25.33 8.71 16.50
CA PHE A 154 -26.15 7.80 15.70
C PHE A 154 -27.64 8.10 15.93
N PRO A 155 -28.17 9.22 15.39
CA PRO A 155 -29.51 9.72 15.73
C PRO A 155 -30.64 8.70 15.51
N ASP A 156 -30.51 7.83 14.48
CA ASP A 156 -31.52 6.83 14.14
C ASP A 156 -31.07 5.39 14.46
N GLY A 157 -30.15 5.24 15.43
CA GLY A 157 -29.74 3.93 15.96
C GLY A 157 -28.79 3.11 15.08
N GLY A 158 -28.21 3.70 14.03
CA GLY A 158 -27.27 3.01 13.14
C GLY A 158 -26.15 3.90 12.61
N VAL A 159 -25.02 3.30 12.23
CA VAL A 159 -23.84 4.04 11.74
C VAL A 159 -24.12 4.86 10.49
N LEU A 160 -25.03 4.38 9.63
CA LEU A 160 -25.39 5.06 8.38
C LEU A 160 -26.20 6.34 8.61
N SER A 161 -26.76 6.56 9.80
CA SER A 161 -27.47 7.79 10.14
C SER A 161 -26.53 8.86 10.72
N SER A 162 -25.25 8.54 10.92
CA SER A 162 -24.31 9.49 11.50
C SER A 162 -23.94 10.57 10.47
N PRO A 163 -23.90 11.87 10.85
CA PRO A 163 -23.34 12.91 9.98
C PRO A 163 -21.84 12.70 9.72
N ASN A 164 -21.17 11.84 10.51
CA ASN A 164 -19.77 11.49 10.35
C ASN A 164 -19.54 10.38 9.31
N PHE A 165 -20.59 9.69 8.87
CA PHE A 165 -20.48 8.68 7.82
C PHE A 165 -20.53 9.35 6.44
N ARG A 166 -19.38 9.41 5.77
CA ARG A 166 -19.19 10.19 4.53
C ARG A 166 -18.83 9.32 3.34
N LEU A 167 -19.77 8.44 2.96
CA LEU A 167 -19.64 7.59 1.77
C LEU A 167 -19.49 8.43 0.49
N ASP A 168 -20.11 9.61 0.44
CA ASP A 168 -19.98 10.57 -0.65
C ASP A 168 -18.53 11.04 -0.85
N VAL A 169 -17.78 11.23 0.24
CA VAL A 169 -16.36 11.61 0.19
C VAL A 169 -15.50 10.44 -0.29
N LEU A 170 -15.81 9.21 0.16
CA LEU A 170 -15.12 8.00 -0.32
C LEU A 170 -15.29 7.82 -1.84
N ASP A 171 -16.52 7.96 -2.34
CA ASP A 171 -16.81 7.80 -3.76
C ASP A 171 -16.16 8.90 -4.59
N ALA A 172 -16.19 10.16 -4.14
CA ALA A 172 -15.49 11.25 -4.82
C ALA A 172 -13.97 10.99 -4.88
N PHE A 173 -13.37 10.53 -3.78
CA PHE A 173 -11.95 10.20 -3.72
C PHE A 173 -11.58 9.05 -4.66
N PHE A 174 -12.38 7.98 -4.71
CA PHE A 174 -12.14 6.90 -5.66
C PHE A 174 -12.40 7.30 -7.10
N ALA A 175 -13.40 8.14 -7.38
CA ALA A 175 -13.64 8.65 -8.73
C ALA A 175 -12.42 9.42 -9.26
N GLU A 176 -11.69 10.12 -8.39
CA GLU A 176 -10.47 10.83 -8.75
C GLU A 176 -9.24 9.90 -8.84
N HIS A 177 -9.02 9.04 -7.86
CA HIS A 177 -7.74 8.34 -7.70
C HIS A 177 -7.75 6.85 -8.08
N CYS A 178 -8.91 6.19 -8.05
CA CYS A 178 -9.04 4.77 -8.38
C CYS A 178 -10.47 4.41 -8.83
N PRO A 179 -10.91 4.82 -10.04
CA PRO A 179 -12.33 4.73 -10.44
C PRO A 179 -12.91 3.31 -10.45
N LYS A 180 -12.06 2.28 -10.50
CA LYS A 180 -12.49 0.88 -10.37
C LYS A 180 -13.10 0.57 -9.00
N HIS A 181 -12.81 1.37 -7.98
CA HIS A 181 -13.25 1.19 -6.60
C HIS A 181 -14.44 2.07 -6.20
N CYS A 182 -15.02 2.82 -7.12
CA CYS A 182 -16.30 3.52 -6.90
C CYS A 182 -17.41 2.53 -6.53
N SER A 183 -18.34 2.98 -5.68
CA SER A 183 -19.43 2.16 -5.13
C SER A 183 -20.36 1.55 -6.17
N ASP A 184 -20.52 2.20 -7.32
CA ASP A 184 -21.34 1.78 -8.46
C ASP A 184 -20.63 0.80 -9.40
N ASN A 185 -19.32 0.62 -9.23
CA ASN A 185 -18.52 -0.25 -10.08
C ASN A 185 -18.07 -1.52 -9.35
N ASN A 186 -16.97 -1.47 -8.62
CA ASN A 186 -16.35 -2.63 -7.98
C ASN A 186 -15.61 -2.26 -6.69
N PRO A 187 -16.35 -1.76 -5.69
CA PRO A 187 -15.76 -1.26 -4.46
C PRO A 187 -15.05 -2.39 -3.69
N PRO A 188 -13.97 -2.10 -2.95
CA PRO A 188 -13.34 -3.07 -2.07
C PRO A 188 -14.36 -3.67 -1.10
N PRO A 189 -14.19 -4.93 -0.68
CA PRO A 189 -14.89 -5.46 0.49
C PRO A 189 -14.67 -4.53 1.69
N SER A 190 -15.74 -4.21 2.39
CA SER A 190 -15.64 -3.29 3.51
C SER A 190 -16.63 -3.57 4.63
N GLU A 191 -16.28 -3.04 5.81
CA GLU A 191 -17.09 -3.07 7.01
C GLU A 191 -17.24 -1.65 7.56
N VAL A 192 -18.45 -1.29 7.98
CA VAL A 192 -18.74 -0.01 8.62
C VAL A 192 -19.22 -0.30 10.03
N ILE A 193 -18.52 0.23 11.02
CA ILE A 193 -18.76 -0.03 12.44
C ILE A 193 -18.96 1.31 13.14
N GLY A 194 -20.11 1.47 13.82
CA GLY A 194 -20.34 2.58 14.72
C GLY A 194 -19.61 2.36 16.04
N VAL A 195 -18.76 3.30 16.45
CA VAL A 195 -18.01 3.21 17.71
C VAL A 195 -18.40 4.32 18.69
N ALA A 196 -18.30 4.02 19.98
CA ALA A 196 -18.59 4.98 21.05
C ALA A 196 -17.50 6.06 21.16
N ALA A 197 -16.24 5.69 20.89
CA ALA A 197 -15.09 6.58 20.93
C ALA A 197 -13.99 6.08 19.98
N LEU A 198 -13.13 7.02 19.60
CA LEU A 198 -11.83 6.78 18.97
C LEU A 198 -10.74 7.29 19.92
N ALA A 199 -9.47 7.18 19.51
CA ALA A 199 -8.32 7.48 20.38
C ALA A 199 -8.38 8.87 21.04
N GLN A 200 -8.92 9.88 20.34
CA GLN A 200 -9.16 11.22 20.88
C GLN A 200 -10.56 11.73 20.53
N ALA A 201 -11.01 12.74 21.29
CA ALA A 201 -12.40 13.20 21.26
C ALA A 201 -12.83 13.82 19.92
N ASP A 202 -11.91 14.45 19.19
CA ASP A 202 -12.25 15.18 17.95
C ASP A 202 -12.19 14.29 16.70
N ILE A 203 -11.66 13.07 16.84
CA ILE A 203 -11.62 12.10 15.75
C ILE A 203 -13.03 11.55 15.53
N VAL A 204 -13.52 11.64 14.30
CA VAL A 204 -14.83 11.09 13.93
C VAL A 204 -14.78 9.88 13.02
N ILE A 205 -13.61 9.62 12.41
CA ILE A 205 -13.37 8.49 11.53
C ILE A 205 -11.96 7.94 11.74
N GLU A 206 -11.87 6.61 11.79
CA GLU A 206 -10.61 5.88 11.65
C GLU A 206 -10.80 4.80 10.59
N ILE A 207 -9.84 4.67 9.67
CA ILE A 207 -9.90 3.67 8.59
C ILE A 207 -8.69 2.77 8.66
N VAL A 208 -8.93 1.46 8.63
CA VAL A 208 -7.89 0.44 8.50
C VAL A 208 -7.94 -0.12 7.09
N ALA A 209 -6.79 -0.17 6.43
CA ALA A 209 -6.64 -0.68 5.08
C ALA A 209 -5.71 -1.89 5.03
N VAL A 210 -6.10 -2.87 4.22
CA VAL A 210 -5.26 -4.01 3.85
C VAL A 210 -5.12 -4.00 2.33
N ALA A 211 -3.90 -4.13 1.83
CA ALA A 211 -3.61 -4.15 0.39
C ALA A 211 -2.62 -5.26 0.03
N ALA A 212 -2.65 -5.69 -1.23
CA ALA A 212 -1.67 -6.64 -1.76
C ALA A 212 -0.36 -5.92 -2.11
N LEU A 213 0.78 -6.59 -1.96
CA LEU A 213 2.06 -6.10 -2.47
C LEU A 213 2.30 -6.69 -3.87
N PRO A 214 2.36 -5.85 -4.92
CA PRO A 214 2.65 -6.30 -6.29
C PRO A 214 4.09 -6.85 -6.43
N ASP A 215 4.34 -7.53 -7.55
CA ASP A 215 5.67 -8.01 -7.94
C ASP A 215 6.60 -6.92 -8.47
#